data_AF-T1AR23-F1
#
_entry.id   AF-T1AR23-F1
#
_cell.length_a   1.000
_cell.length_b   1.000
_cell.length_c   1.000
_cell.angle_alpha   90.00
_cell.angle_beta   90.00
_cell.angle_gamma   90.00
#
_symmetry.space_group_name_H-M   'P 1'
#
loop_
_entity.id
_entity.type
_entity.pdbx_description
1 polymer ?
#
loop_
_entity_poly.entity_id
_entity_poly.type
_entity_poly.pdbx_seq_one_letter_code
_entity_poly.pdbx_strand_id
1 'polypeptide(L)'
;TGSVRPVFQGSRPQFRSHDGFGAWDKLSDEQVLKPFILDAEARRAIPIIGDPDPDILWRLEIFYNTIALSIEKRTGVMVTPMMKMSHEG
;
A
#
# COMPACT_ATOMS: atom_id res chain seq x y z
N THR A 1 -9.41 17.38 7.07
CA THR A 1 -9.14 17.67 5.65
C THR A 1 -8.21 16.61 5.11
N GLY A 2 -8.78 15.58 4.48
CA GLY A 2 -8.12 14.33 4.09
C GLY A 2 -7.21 14.46 2.88
N SER A 3 -6.15 15.26 2.98
CA SER A 3 -5.12 15.31 1.94
C SER A 3 -4.39 13.97 1.92
N VAL A 4 -4.64 13.17 0.88
CA VAL A 4 -3.92 11.93 0.58
C VAL A 4 -2.44 12.30 0.43
N ARG A 5 -1.60 11.84 1.37
CA ARG A 5 -0.18 12.23 1.42
C ARG A 5 0.55 11.82 0.14
N PRO A 6 1.63 12.51 -0.26
CA PRO A 6 2.31 12.27 -1.54
C PRO A 6 2.75 10.82 -1.79
N VAL A 7 3.12 10.08 -0.74
CA VAL A 7 3.44 8.64 -0.83
C VAL A 7 2.24 7.82 -1.30
N PHE A 8 1.03 8.10 -0.83
CA PHE A 8 -0.18 7.40 -1.26
C PHE A 8 -0.62 7.79 -2.68
N GLN A 9 -0.33 9.03 -3.11
CA GLN A 9 -0.53 9.40 -4.51
C GLN A 9 0.46 8.67 -5.43
N GLY A 10 1.68 8.41 -4.93
CA GLY A 10 2.70 7.64 -5.63
C GLY A 10 2.38 6.14 -5.76
N SER A 11 1.52 5.59 -4.89
CA SER A 11 1.17 4.16 -4.92
C SER A 11 0.08 3.81 -5.92
N ARG A 12 -0.62 4.81 -6.48
CA ARG A 12 -1.68 4.59 -7.48
C ARG A 12 -1.23 3.77 -8.69
N PRO A 13 -0.09 4.05 -9.35
CA PRO A 13 0.35 3.25 -10.48
C PRO A 13 0.62 1.81 -10.07
N GLN A 14 1.18 1.58 -8.87
CA GLN A 14 1.41 0.23 -8.36
C GLN A 14 0.11 -0.53 -8.19
N PHE A 15 -0.90 0.08 -7.57
CA PHE A 15 -2.24 -0.50 -7.43
C PHE A 15 -2.87 -0.85 -8.77
N ARG A 16 -2.83 0.07 -9.73
CA ARG A 16 -3.39 -0.13 -11.07
C ARG A 16 -2.64 -1.21 -11.84
N SER A 17 -1.32 -1.34 -11.66
CA SER A 17 -0.53 -2.40 -12.29
C SER A 17 -0.91 -3.81 -11.82
N HIS A 18 -1.45 -3.95 -10.61
CA HIS A 18 -1.94 -5.23 -10.10
C HIS A 18 -3.39 -5.54 -10.52
N ASP A 19 -4.13 -4.57 -11.07
CA ASP A 19 -5.49 -4.76 -11.59
C ASP A 19 -5.48 -5.29 -13.03
N GLY A 20 -4.98 -6.52 -13.22
CA GLY A 20 -4.82 -7.12 -14.55
C GLY A 20 -6.12 -7.36 -15.32
N PHE A 21 -7.28 -7.37 -14.64
CA PHE A 21 -8.59 -7.59 -15.25
C PHE A 21 -9.46 -6.32 -15.32
N GLY A 22 -8.94 -5.16 -14.89
CA GLY A 22 -9.65 -3.88 -14.94
C GLY A 22 -10.86 -3.80 -13.99
N ALA A 23 -10.84 -4.54 -12.88
CA ALA A 23 -11.92 -4.54 -11.90
C ALA A 23 -12.11 -3.16 -11.25
N TRP A 24 -11.07 -2.33 -11.23
CA TRP A 24 -11.04 -1.03 -10.60
C TRP A 24 -11.06 0.13 -11.60
N ASP A 25 -11.14 -0.11 -12.91
CA ASP A 25 -11.14 0.94 -13.94
C ASP A 25 -12.20 2.02 -13.72
N LYS A 26 -13.34 1.63 -13.15
CA LYS A 26 -14.47 2.54 -12.85
C LYS A 26 -14.36 3.22 -11.49
N LEU A 27 -13.40 2.83 -10.66
CA LEU A 27 -13.17 3.39 -9.33
C LEU A 27 -12.23 4.59 -9.40
N SER A 28 -12.57 5.64 -8.67
CA SER A 28 -11.66 6.77 -8.48
C SER A 28 -10.45 6.37 -7.64
N ASP A 29 -9.37 7.14 -7.75
CA ASP A 29 -8.15 6.88 -6.99
C ASP A 29 -8.39 6.92 -5.48
N GLU A 30 -9.29 7.80 -5.02
CA GLU A 30 -9.71 7.84 -3.61
C GLU A 30 -10.42 6.56 -3.19
N GLN A 31 -11.25 5.98 -4.07
CA GLN A 31 -11.93 4.72 -3.80
C GLN A 31 -10.96 3.54 -3.74
N VAL A 32 -9.96 3.51 -4.63
CA VAL A 32 -8.91 2.48 -4.64
C VAL A 32 -8.00 2.57 -3.42
N LEU A 33 -7.66 3.80 -2.98
CA LEU A 33 -6.78 4.04 -1.84
C LEU A 33 -7.49 4.02 -0.49
N LYS A 34 -8.83 4.03 -0.46
CA LYS A 34 -9.64 3.99 0.76
C LYS A 34 -9.18 2.94 1.79
N PRO A 35 -8.78 1.70 1.39
CA PRO A 35 -8.33 0.68 2.34
C PRO A 35 -7.04 1.01 3.10
N PHE A 36 -6.30 2.06 2.74
CA PHE A 36 -5.13 2.56 3.49
C PHE A 36 -5.47 3.57 4.56
N ILE A 37 -6.67 4.15 4.49
CA ILE A 37 -7.08 5.24 5.37
C ILE A 37 -7.99 4.63 6.44
N LEU A 38 -7.37 4.23 7.54
CA LEU A 38 -8.08 3.73 8.71
C LEU A 38 -8.22 4.86 9.74
N ASP A 39 -9.40 4.93 10.37
CA ASP A 39 -9.56 5.73 11.58
C ASP A 39 -8.89 5.05 12.79
N ALA A 40 -8.87 5.75 13.92
CA ALA A 40 -8.21 5.27 15.13
C ALA A 40 -8.89 4.04 15.76
N GLU A 41 -10.16 3.78 15.45
CA GLU A 41 -10.92 2.66 15.97
C GLU A 41 -10.65 1.41 15.13
N ALA A 42 -10.80 1.52 13.81
CA ALA A 42 -10.47 0.47 12.84
C ALA A 42 -9.02 0.02 12.98
N ARG A 43 -8.08 0.94 13.22
CA ARG A 43 -6.67 0.59 13.46
C ARG A 43 -6.46 -0.22 14.74
N ARG A 44 -7.24 0.04 15.81
CA ARG A 44 -7.14 -0.71 17.07
C ARG A 44 -7.82 -2.07 17.00
N ALA A 45 -8.80 -2.22 16.11
CA ALA A 45 -9.51 -3.48 15.89
C ALA A 45 -8.67 -4.51 15.10
N ILE A 46 -7.54 -4.11 14.50
CA ILE A 46 -6.64 -5.04 13.80
C ILE A 46 -6.10 -6.06 14.82
N PRO A 47 -6.35 -7.36 14.64
CA PRO A 47 -5.81 -8.39 15.52
C PRO A 47 -4.29 -8.37 15.49
N ILE A 48 -3.66 -8.35 16.68
CA ILE A 48 -2.20 -8.39 16.84
C ILE A 48 -1.70 -9.84 16.97
N ILE A 49 -2.59 -10.78 17.29
CA ILE A 49 -2.23 -12.18 17.57
C ILE A 49 -2.63 -13.05 16.38
N GLY A 50 -1.65 -13.66 15.72
CA GLY A 50 -1.82 -14.56 14.57
C GLY A 50 -1.16 -14.02 13.30
N ASP A 51 -1.21 -14.81 12.22
CA ASP A 51 -0.67 -14.39 10.93
C ASP A 51 -1.42 -13.14 10.41
N PRO A 52 -0.71 -12.09 9.98
CA PRO A 52 -1.33 -10.90 9.43
C PRO A 52 -2.12 -11.24 8.16
N ASP A 53 -3.29 -10.61 8.00
CA ASP A 53 -4.16 -10.77 6.85
C ASP A 53 -3.36 -10.59 5.54
N PRO A 54 -3.42 -11.54 4.57
CA PRO A 54 -2.74 -11.43 3.28
C PRO A 54 -2.99 -10.11 2.54
N ASP A 55 -4.20 -9.53 2.67
CA ASP A 55 -4.52 -8.24 2.06
C ASP A 55 -3.72 -7.09 2.70
N ILE A 56 -3.47 -7.18 4.01
CA ILE A 56 -2.65 -6.20 4.74
C ILE A 56 -1.19 -6.33 4.34
N LEU A 57 -0.68 -7.57 4.20
CA LEU A 57 0.68 -7.83 3.72
C LEU A 57 0.89 -7.27 2.31
N TRP A 58 -0.05 -7.51 1.42
CA TRP A 58 0.03 -7.00 0.04
C TRP A 58 -0.02 -5.47 -0.02
N ARG A 59 -0.87 -4.83 0.81
CA ARG A 59 -0.89 -3.37 0.95
C ARG A 59 0.44 -2.82 1.46
N LEU A 60 1.07 -3.52 2.40
CA LEU A 60 2.40 -3.17 2.91
C LEU A 60 3.44 -3.26 1.80
N GLU A 61 3.45 -4.35 1.04
CA GLU A 61 4.37 -4.54 -0.09
C GLU A 61 4.27 -3.40 -1.10
N ILE A 62 3.06 -3.04 -1.52
CA ILE A 62 2.87 -1.91 -2.46
C ILE A 62 3.35 -0.58 -1.87
N PHE A 63 3.13 -0.37 -0.57
CA PHE A 63 3.59 0.85 0.09
C PHE A 63 5.12 0.99 0.02
N TYR A 64 5.86 -0.08 0.31
CA TYR A 64 7.34 -0.04 0.23
C TYR A 64 7.86 -0.04 -1.20
N ASN A 65 7.21 -0.73 -2.14
CA ASN A 65 7.52 -0.64 -3.58
C ASN A 65 7.39 0.81 -4.07
N THR A 66 6.36 1.50 -3.62
CA THR A 66 6.14 2.92 -3.95
C THR A 66 7.26 3.81 -3.42
N ILE A 67 7.73 3.55 -2.19
CA ILE A 67 8.86 4.29 -1.61
C ILE A 67 10.13 4.02 -2.41
N ALA A 68 10.42 2.75 -2.71
CA ALA A 68 11.59 2.35 -3.48
C ALA A 68 11.63 3.05 -4.85
N LEU A 69 10.52 3.04 -5.58
CA LEU A 69 10.39 3.75 -6.85
C LEU A 69 10.48 5.27 -6.71
N SER A 70 9.98 5.85 -5.61
CA SER A 70 10.15 7.28 -5.35
C SER A 70 11.59 7.65 -5.07
N ILE A 71 12.38 6.76 -4.46
CA ILE A 71 13.82 6.96 -4.25
C ILE A 71 14.52 6.84 -5.60
N GLU A 72 14.27 5.76 -6.34
CA GLU A 72 14.85 5.52 -7.67
C GLU A 72 14.59 6.68 -8.64
N LYS A 73 13.37 7.22 -8.69
CA LYS A 73 13.04 8.40 -9.51
C LYS A 73 13.84 9.64 -9.16
N ARG A 74 14.32 9.78 -7.92
CA ARG A 74 15.09 10.94 -7.45
C ARG A 74 16.59 10.72 -7.55
N THR A 75 17.05 9.49 -7.45
CA THR A 75 18.48 9.15 -7.39
C THR A 75 19.03 8.53 -8.66
N GLY A 76 18.17 7.96 -9.51
CA GLY A 76 18.55 7.12 -10.65
C GLY A 76 19.11 5.75 -10.24
N VAL A 77 19.03 5.39 -8.95
CA VAL A 77 19.55 4.12 -8.42
C VAL A 77 18.37 3.18 -8.17
N MET A 78 18.43 2.00 -8.77
CA MET A 78 17.43 0.94 -8.54
C MET A 78 17.34 0.60 -7.06
N VAL A 79 16.12 0.59 -6.52
CA VAL A 79 15.86 0.18 -5.13
C VAL A 79 14.79 -0.90 -5.13
N THR A 80 15.02 -1.96 -4.35
CA THR A 80 14.04 -3.04 -4.18
C THR A 80 13.84 -3.30 -2.69
N PRO A 81 12.60 -3.30 -2.18
CA PRO A 81 12.36 -3.63 -0.79
C PRO A 81 12.50 -5.13 -0.55
N MET A 82 12.92 -5.51 0.66
CA MET A 82 12.94 -6.89 1.13
C MET A 82 12.15 -6.95 2.43
N MET A 83 11.09 -7.76 2.46
CA MET A 83 10.30 -8.00 3.67
C MET A 83 10.48 -9.43 4.15
N LYS A 84 10.66 -9.57 5.45
CA LYS A 84 10.58 -10.83 6.17
C LYS A 84 9.69 -10.59 7.39
N MET A 85 8.49 -11.16 7.37
CA MET A 85 7.54 -11.07 8.48
C MET A 85 7.68 -12.32 9.36
N SER A 86 7.68 -12.14 10.68
CA SER A 86 7.49 -13.21 11.65
C SER A 86 6.00 -13.56 11.78
N HIS A 87 5.70 -14.73 12.35
CA HIS A 87 4.32 -15.19 12.59
C HIS A 87 3.59 -14.35 13.66
N GLU A 88 4.31 -13.42 14.29
CA GLU A 88 3.80 -12.49 15.30
C GLU A 88 3.46 -11.10 14.71
N GLY A 89 3.65 -10.91 13.40
CA GLY A 89 3.48 -9.61 12.73
C GLY A 89 4.71 -8.73 12.75
#